data_AF-A0A9L0KAK0-F1
#
_entry.id   AF-A0A9L0KAK0-F1
#
_cell.length_a   1.000
_cell.length_b   1.000
_cell.length_c   1.000
_cell.angle_alpha   90.00
_cell.angle_beta   90.00
_cell.angle_gamma   90.00
#
_symmetry.space_group_name_H-M   'P 1'
#
loop_
_entity.id
_entity.type
_entity.pdbx_description
1 polymer ?
#
loop_
_entity_poly.entity_id
_entity_poly.type
_entity_poly.pdbx_seq_one_letter_code
_entity_poly.pdbx_strand_id
1 'polypeptide(L)'
;MTILGTALGMVFYLLQVVSGESGYAQNGDFEDAELDDYSFSCYSQLEVDGPQHLLSCAFEDPDVNSTNLEFEICEGLLEVKCLNFSKLQETYFIKTKKFLLIGDSTICVKLGGKHITCQKMNIVKRGKKLEMGLWLPFFRYLNTLCLDFLY
;
A
#
# COMPACT_ATOMS: atom_id res chain seq x y z
N MET A 1 61.02 -17.60 -4.64
CA MET A 1 59.80 -16.91 -4.20
C MET A 1 59.29 -16.05 -5.35
N THR A 2 58.07 -16.33 -5.81
CA THR A 2 57.02 -15.41 -6.37
C THR A 2 57.49 -14.09 -7.03
N ILE A 3 57.45 -13.92 -8.36
CA ILE A 3 56.29 -13.52 -9.22
C ILE A 3 55.39 -12.43 -8.61
N LEU A 4 55.45 -11.22 -9.17
CA LEU A 4 54.36 -10.25 -9.43
C LEU A 4 54.98 -9.16 -10.32
N GLY A 5 54.66 -8.96 -11.60
CA GLY A 5 53.33 -8.65 -12.14
C GLY A 5 53.02 -7.18 -11.81
N THR A 6 53.24 -6.21 -12.70
CA THR A 6 52.29 -5.89 -13.77
C THR A 6 52.86 -4.75 -14.64
N ALA A 7 52.79 -4.94 -15.96
CA ALA A 7 53.09 -3.91 -16.96
C ALA A 7 51.91 -2.94 -17.07
N LEU A 8 52.20 -1.64 -17.04
CA LEU A 8 51.21 -0.58 -17.28
C LEU A 8 50.88 -0.53 -18.77
N GLY A 9 49.78 -1.20 -19.15
CA GLY A 9 49.19 -1.12 -20.48
C GLY A 9 48.45 0.20 -20.66
N MET A 10 49.09 1.15 -21.34
CA MET A 10 48.41 2.34 -21.85
C MET A 10 47.70 1.97 -23.15
N VAL A 11 46.43 1.57 -23.04
CA VAL A 11 45.52 1.40 -24.18
C VAL A 11 44.43 2.46 -24.03
N PHE A 12 44.69 3.67 -24.54
CA PHE A 12 43.62 4.64 -24.80
C PHE A 12 43.19 4.47 -26.24
N TYR A 13 42.24 3.55 -26.46
CA TYR A 13 41.51 3.46 -27.71
C TYR A 13 40.03 3.62 -27.41
N LEU A 14 39.44 4.62 -28.07
CA LEU A 14 38.02 4.80 -28.36
C LEU A 14 37.14 5.34 -27.22
N LEU A 15 37.14 6.65 -27.04
CA LEU A 15 35.87 7.34 -26.82
C LEU A 15 35.48 8.03 -28.13
N GLN A 16 34.70 7.28 -28.90
CA GLN A 16 33.97 7.80 -30.04
C GLN A 16 33.13 9.00 -29.58
N VAL A 17 33.32 10.12 -30.25
CA VAL A 17 32.44 11.28 -30.17
C VAL A 17 31.11 10.82 -30.77
N VAL A 18 30.14 10.47 -29.92
CA VAL A 18 28.80 10.16 -30.41
C VAL A 18 28.08 11.48 -30.62
N SER A 19 27.73 11.68 -31.88
CA SER A 19 26.97 12.78 -32.44
C SER A 19 25.77 13.15 -31.57
N GLY A 20 25.56 14.44 -31.39
CA GLY A 20 24.25 14.95 -30.99
C GLY A 20 23.22 14.55 -32.06
N GLU A 21 22.20 13.85 -31.62
CA GLU A 21 20.92 13.77 -32.32
C GLU A 21 19.88 14.38 -31.39
N SER A 22 19.18 15.37 -31.92
CA SER A 22 18.13 16.11 -31.25
C SER A 22 16.99 15.16 -30.90
N GLY A 23 16.84 14.86 -29.61
CA GLY A 23 15.61 14.29 -29.08
C GLY A 23 14.52 15.35 -29.13
N TYR A 24 13.66 15.27 -30.13
CA TYR A 24 12.34 15.91 -30.11
C TYR A 24 11.58 15.33 -28.91
N ALA A 25 11.47 16.09 -27.82
CA ALA A 25 10.65 15.74 -26.67
C ALA A 25 9.18 15.76 -27.10
N GLN A 26 8.74 14.65 -27.66
CA GLN A 26 7.37 14.44 -28.06
C GLN A 26 6.56 14.21 -26.79
N ASN A 27 5.73 15.21 -26.47
CA ASN A 27 4.62 15.19 -25.52
C ASN A 27 5.00 14.72 -24.12
N GLY A 28 5.04 15.68 -23.18
CA GLY A 28 5.14 15.41 -21.75
C GLY A 28 4.14 14.32 -21.35
N ASP A 29 4.68 13.14 -21.11
CA ASP A 29 3.98 12.10 -20.40
C ASP A 29 3.75 12.64 -18.99
N PHE A 30 2.55 12.46 -18.46
CA PHE A 30 2.15 12.96 -17.13
C PHE A 30 2.87 12.20 -15.98
N GLU A 31 4.00 11.55 -16.28
CA GLU A 31 4.78 10.68 -15.41
C GLU A 31 5.85 11.45 -14.60
N ASP A 32 6.01 12.76 -14.84
CA ASP A 32 6.99 13.62 -14.14
C ASP A 32 6.41 14.31 -12.88
N ALA A 33 5.17 14.03 -12.50
CA ALA A 33 4.70 14.34 -11.15
C ALA A 33 5.12 13.19 -10.24
N GLU A 34 5.88 13.48 -9.18
CA GLU A 34 6.14 12.52 -8.10
C GLU A 34 4.82 11.80 -7.79
N LEU A 35 4.76 10.49 -8.01
CA LEU A 35 3.58 9.69 -7.70
C LEU A 35 3.31 9.91 -6.21
N ASP A 36 2.34 10.79 -5.90
CA ASP A 36 1.88 10.98 -4.53
C ASP A 36 1.65 9.59 -3.94
N ASP A 37 2.18 9.34 -2.75
CA ASP A 37 2.10 8.03 -2.12
C ASP A 37 0.65 7.76 -1.68
N TYR A 38 -0.17 7.31 -2.62
CA TYR A 38 -1.57 6.91 -2.38
C TYR A 38 -1.66 5.55 -1.67
N SER A 39 -0.70 5.25 -0.79
CA SER A 39 -0.76 4.10 0.09
C SER A 39 -1.98 4.21 1.02
N PHE A 40 -2.64 3.08 1.25
CA PHE A 40 -3.85 3.03 2.06
C PHE A 40 -3.90 1.73 2.84
N SER A 41 -4.64 1.79 3.95
CA SER A 41 -4.90 0.63 4.80
C SER A 41 -6.40 0.45 5.00
N CYS A 42 -6.83 -0.80 5.17
CA CYS A 42 -8.23 -1.13 5.37
C CYS A 42 -8.41 -2.07 6.57
N TYR A 43 -9.56 -1.95 7.24
CA TYR A 43 -10.00 -2.86 8.28
C TYR A 43 -11.43 -3.31 8.05
N SER A 44 -11.66 -4.59 8.28
CA SER A 44 -12.97 -5.24 8.14
C SER A 44 -13.62 -5.47 9.50
N GLN A 45 -14.92 -5.24 9.56
CA GLN A 45 -15.79 -5.58 10.69
C GLN A 45 -16.91 -6.46 10.15
N LEU A 46 -16.96 -7.71 10.60
CA LEU A 46 -17.95 -8.65 10.11
C LEU A 46 -19.22 -8.59 10.96
N GLU A 47 -20.38 -8.76 10.33
CA GLU A 47 -21.67 -8.90 11.02
C GLU A 47 -22.03 -7.70 11.90
N VAL A 48 -21.69 -6.49 11.44
CA VAL A 48 -21.98 -5.24 12.16
C VAL A 48 -23.48 -4.93 12.26
N ASP A 49 -24.26 -5.49 11.32
CA ASP A 49 -25.71 -5.34 11.27
C ASP A 49 -26.30 -6.60 10.62
N GLY A 50 -26.56 -7.60 11.45
CA GLY A 50 -26.94 -8.94 10.99
C GLY A 50 -25.86 -9.54 10.08
N PRO A 51 -26.19 -10.04 8.87
CA PRO A 51 -25.23 -10.66 7.97
C PRO A 51 -24.40 -9.64 7.16
N GLN A 52 -24.52 -8.34 7.42
CA GLN A 52 -23.76 -7.33 6.70
C GLN A 52 -22.37 -7.15 7.31
N HIS A 53 -21.35 -7.05 6.47
CA HIS A 53 -20.00 -6.70 6.89
C HIS A 53 -19.67 -5.27 6.43
N LEU A 54 -18.85 -4.60 7.22
CA LEU A 54 -18.34 -3.26 6.98
C LEU A 54 -16.85 -3.36 6.67
N LEU A 55 -16.43 -2.70 5.60
CA LEU A 55 -15.03 -2.52 5.27
C LEU A 55 -14.76 -1.03 5.22
N SER A 56 -13.72 -0.60 5.94
CA SER A 56 -13.32 0.80 6.04
C SER A 56 -11.86 0.92 5.60
N CYS A 57 -11.57 1.92 4.78
CA CYS A 57 -10.25 2.21 4.24
C CYS A 57 -9.91 3.70 4.43
N ALA A 58 -8.63 3.99 4.64
CA ALA A 58 -8.10 5.34 4.72
C ALA A 58 -6.68 5.37 4.13
N PHE A 59 -6.29 6.53 3.59
CA PHE A 59 -4.90 6.76 3.18
C PHE A 59 -3.98 6.72 4.41
N GLU A 60 -2.76 6.22 4.22
CA GLU A 60 -1.77 6.18 5.30
C GLU A 60 -1.21 7.58 5.58
N ASP A 61 -1.05 8.39 4.53
CA ASP A 61 -0.71 9.80 4.64
C ASP A 61 -1.99 10.66 4.82
N PRO A 62 -2.15 11.37 5.96
CA PRO A 62 -3.29 12.21 6.23
C PRO A 62 -3.32 13.51 5.40
N ASP A 63 -2.22 13.91 4.77
CA ASP A 63 -2.12 15.14 3.98
C ASP A 63 -2.55 14.94 2.51
N VAL A 64 -2.87 13.70 2.12
CA VAL A 64 -3.37 13.36 0.78
C VAL A 64 -4.68 14.08 0.47
N ASN A 65 -4.71 14.84 -0.63
CA ASN A 65 -5.93 15.49 -1.09
C ASN A 65 -6.91 14.48 -1.71
N SER A 66 -7.77 13.95 -0.86
CA SER A 66 -8.69 12.87 -1.19
C SER A 66 -9.97 13.32 -1.93
N THR A 67 -10.12 14.61 -2.26
CA THR A 67 -11.38 15.21 -2.75
C THR A 67 -11.94 14.53 -4.00
N ASN A 68 -11.07 14.18 -4.95
CA ASN A 68 -11.45 13.59 -6.23
C ASN A 68 -11.11 12.09 -6.33
N LEU A 69 -10.77 11.48 -5.20
CA LEU A 69 -10.39 10.07 -5.13
C LEU A 69 -11.59 9.22 -4.74
N GLU A 70 -11.71 8.08 -5.41
CA GLU A 70 -12.75 7.09 -5.16
C GLU A 70 -12.10 5.74 -4.84
N PHE A 71 -12.77 4.95 -4.01
CA PHE A 71 -12.37 3.56 -3.73
C PHE A 71 -13.34 2.60 -4.39
N GLU A 72 -12.80 1.56 -5.03
CA GLU A 72 -13.55 0.46 -5.64
C GLU A 72 -12.95 -0.87 -5.17
N ILE A 73 -13.81 -1.79 -4.75
CA ILE A 73 -13.43 -3.19 -4.51
C ILE A 73 -13.95 -4.04 -5.67
N CYS A 74 -13.06 -4.83 -6.23
CA CYS A 74 -13.34 -5.82 -7.26
C CYS A 74 -12.78 -7.17 -6.81
N GLU A 75 -13.35 -8.26 -7.33
CA GLU A 75 -12.96 -9.62 -6.94
C GLU A 75 -13.27 -9.90 -5.45
N GLY A 76 -13.42 -11.17 -5.05
CA GLY A 76 -13.82 -11.47 -3.66
C GLY A 76 -15.24 -11.00 -3.31
N LEU A 77 -16.14 -10.84 -4.30
CA LEU A 77 -17.54 -10.46 -4.13
C LEU A 77 -18.50 -11.54 -4.67
N LEU A 78 -19.62 -11.74 -3.98
CA LEU A 78 -20.73 -12.57 -4.41
C LEU A 78 -21.65 -11.80 -5.37
N GLU A 79 -22.01 -12.44 -6.49
CA GLU A 79 -23.01 -11.97 -7.48
C GLU A 79 -22.65 -10.69 -8.27
N VAL A 80 -21.67 -9.91 -7.84
CA VAL A 80 -21.26 -8.64 -8.47
C VAL A 80 -19.77 -8.61 -8.74
N LYS A 81 -19.36 -7.89 -9.79
CA LYS A 81 -17.95 -7.79 -10.19
C LYS A 81 -17.17 -6.80 -9.32
N CYS A 82 -17.72 -5.60 -9.14
CA CYS A 82 -17.12 -4.52 -8.38
C CYS A 82 -18.17 -3.71 -7.63
N LEU A 83 -17.77 -3.05 -6.55
CA LEU A 83 -18.58 -2.11 -5.78
C LEU A 83 -17.74 -0.90 -5.38
N ASN A 84 -18.35 0.28 -5.38
CA ASN A 84 -17.72 1.51 -4.94
C ASN A 84 -17.96 1.76 -3.45
N PHE A 85 -17.01 2.44 -2.80
CA PHE A 85 -17.10 2.87 -1.42
C PHE A 85 -17.81 4.22 -1.33
N SER A 86 -18.45 4.45 -0.19
CA SER A 86 -18.94 5.76 0.20
C SER A 86 -17.84 6.50 0.97
N LYS A 87 -17.65 7.79 0.68
CA LYS A 87 -16.72 8.65 1.43
C LYS A 87 -17.45 9.33 2.59
N LEU A 88 -16.85 9.29 3.78
CA LEU A 88 -17.25 10.10 4.93
C LEU A 88 -16.00 10.70 5.55
N GLN A 89 -15.86 12.02 5.45
CA GLN A 89 -14.63 12.74 5.84
C GLN A 89 -13.43 12.13 5.10
N GLU A 90 -12.36 11.74 5.81
CA GLU A 90 -11.16 11.12 5.24
C GLU A 90 -11.20 9.59 5.20
N THR A 91 -12.35 8.97 5.53
CA THR A 91 -12.51 7.51 5.53
C THR A 91 -13.50 7.07 4.45
N TYR A 92 -13.13 6.01 3.74
CA TYR A 92 -13.97 5.34 2.76
C TYR A 92 -14.56 4.09 3.39
N PHE A 93 -15.86 3.86 3.24
CA PHE A 93 -16.51 2.69 3.82
C PHE A 93 -17.54 2.08 2.87
N ILE A 94 -17.73 0.79 3.02
CA ILE A 94 -18.76 0.04 2.32
C ILE A 94 -19.37 -0.98 3.28
N LYS A 95 -20.70 -1.06 3.26
CA LYS A 95 -21.46 -2.03 4.06
C LYS A 95 -22.21 -2.95 3.11
N THR A 96 -21.88 -4.23 3.10
CA THR A 96 -22.51 -5.21 2.22
C THR A 96 -22.47 -6.62 2.79
N LYS A 97 -23.46 -7.43 2.38
CA LYS A 97 -23.52 -8.88 2.65
C LYS A 97 -22.80 -9.71 1.57
N LYS A 98 -22.26 -9.05 0.54
CA LYS A 98 -21.71 -9.69 -0.66
C LYS A 98 -20.23 -10.03 -0.56
N PHE A 99 -19.56 -9.79 0.57
CA PHE A 99 -18.14 -10.14 0.67
C PHE A 99 -17.92 -11.64 0.73
N LEU A 100 -16.94 -12.13 -0.03
CA LEU A 100 -16.35 -13.43 0.20
C LEU A 100 -15.38 -13.31 1.38
N LEU A 101 -15.74 -13.93 2.51
CA LEU A 101 -14.88 -13.99 3.71
C LEU A 101 -13.63 -14.86 3.53
N ILE A 102 -13.57 -15.60 2.42
CA ILE A 102 -12.46 -16.48 2.05
C ILE A 102 -12.15 -16.18 0.58
N GLY A 103 -11.01 -15.53 0.35
CA GLY A 103 -10.54 -15.16 -0.98
C GLY A 103 -9.76 -13.85 -0.96
N ASP A 104 -9.03 -13.61 -2.04
CA ASP A 104 -8.37 -12.33 -2.25
C ASP A 104 -9.35 -11.38 -2.95
N SER A 105 -9.45 -10.17 -2.40
CA SER A 105 -10.17 -9.04 -2.99
C SER A 105 -9.15 -8.01 -3.44
N THR A 106 -9.43 -7.33 -4.55
CA THR A 106 -8.57 -6.27 -5.08
C THR A 106 -9.26 -4.93 -4.85
N ILE A 107 -8.62 -4.04 -4.11
CA ILE A 107 -9.12 -2.67 -3.89
C ILE A 107 -8.28 -1.71 -4.69
N CYS A 108 -8.93 -0.83 -5.43
CA CYS A 108 -8.29 0.17 -6.26
C CYS A 108 -8.75 1.58 -5.88
N VAL A 109 -7.81 2.52 -5.97
CA VAL A 109 -8.07 3.95 -5.90
C VAL A 109 -8.26 4.48 -7.32
N LYS A 110 -9.32 5.27 -7.51
CA LYS A 110 -9.71 5.87 -8.78
C LYS A 110 -9.59 7.38 -8.74
N LEU A 111 -9.11 7.96 -9.84
CA LEU A 111 -9.20 9.38 -10.14
C LEU A 111 -9.81 9.55 -11.53
N GLY A 112 -10.96 10.22 -11.63
CA GLY A 112 -11.65 10.41 -12.91
C GLY A 112 -11.97 9.11 -13.65
N GLY A 113 -12.26 8.03 -12.91
CA GLY A 113 -12.57 6.71 -13.44
C GLY A 113 -11.38 5.83 -13.84
N LYS A 114 -10.15 6.33 -13.76
CA LYS A 114 -8.93 5.54 -14.00
C LYS A 114 -8.36 5.02 -12.67
N HIS A 115 -7.92 3.76 -12.66
CA HIS A 115 -7.21 3.17 -11.52
C HIS A 115 -5.81 3.76 -11.43
N ILE A 116 -5.45 4.33 -10.28
CA ILE A 116 -4.10 4.85 -10.01
C ILE A 116 -3.27 3.77 -9.30
N THR A 117 -3.79 3.25 -8.20
CA THR A 117 -3.15 2.22 -7.38
C THR A 117 -4.16 1.15 -7.00
N CYS A 118 -3.70 -0.10 -6.95
CA CYS A 118 -4.50 -1.25 -6.56
C CYS A 118 -3.73 -2.14 -5.60
N GLN A 119 -4.39 -2.59 -4.55
CA GLN A 119 -3.84 -3.49 -3.55
C GLN A 119 -4.72 -4.72 -3.41
N LYS A 120 -4.09 -5.90 -3.47
CA LYS A 120 -4.76 -7.16 -3.11
C LYS A 120 -4.80 -7.31 -1.59
N MET A 121 -5.96 -7.63 -1.07
CA MET A 121 -6.16 -7.85 0.35
C MET A 121 -7.11 -9.00 0.62
N ASN A 122 -6.81 -9.72 1.68
CA ASN A 122 -7.63 -10.82 2.15
C ASN A 122 -8.53 -10.33 3.28
N ILE A 123 -9.85 -10.36 3.06
CA ILE A 123 -10.83 -9.92 4.06
C ILE A 123 -11.01 -11.02 5.10
N VAL A 124 -10.04 -11.12 6.01
CA VAL A 124 -10.11 -12.05 7.12
C VAL A 124 -10.95 -11.48 8.26
N LYS A 125 -11.62 -12.35 9.02
CA LYS A 125 -12.28 -12.02 10.29
C LYS A 125 -11.20 -11.60 11.32
N ARG A 126 -10.75 -10.35 11.27
CA ARG A 126 -9.89 -9.76 12.32
C ARG A 126 -10.65 -8.71 13.09
N GLY A 127 -11.56 -9.17 13.95
CA GLY A 127 -11.92 -8.43 15.14
C GLY A 127 -10.75 -8.44 16.12
N LYS A 128 -9.69 -7.67 15.85
CA LYS A 128 -8.68 -7.16 16.78
C LYS A 128 -7.56 -6.46 16.01
N LYS A 129 -7.36 -5.19 16.38
CA LYS A 129 -6.20 -4.33 16.11
C LYS A 129 -4.93 -5.14 15.84
N LEU A 130 -4.43 -5.10 14.60
CA LEU A 130 -3.04 -5.42 14.30
C LEU A 130 -2.21 -4.20 14.70
N GLU A 131 -1.85 -4.09 15.98
CA GLU A 131 -0.64 -3.33 16.31
C GLU A 131 0.56 -4.21 15.97
N MET A 132 0.91 -4.24 14.69
CA MET A 132 2.20 -4.74 14.24
C MET A 132 3.22 -3.63 14.44
N GLY A 133 3.62 -3.36 15.69
CA GLY A 133 4.62 -2.32 15.92
C GLY A 133 4.80 -1.76 17.33
N LEU A 134 4.63 -2.51 18.43
CA LEU A 134 5.34 -2.18 19.69
C LEU A 134 5.31 -3.27 20.78
N TRP A 135 5.37 -4.58 20.45
CA TRP A 135 5.23 -5.62 21.48
C TRP A 135 6.49 -6.09 22.20
N LEU A 136 7.53 -5.25 22.33
CA LEU A 136 8.78 -5.67 22.99
C LEU A 136 9.26 -4.89 24.24
N PRO A 137 8.83 -3.65 24.57
CA PRO A 137 9.24 -3.06 25.85
C PRO A 137 8.20 -3.18 26.98
N PHE A 138 6.89 -3.25 26.69
CA PHE A 138 5.87 -3.20 27.77
C PHE A 138 5.77 -4.48 28.61
N PHE A 139 5.93 -5.67 28.01
CA PHE A 139 5.94 -6.93 28.76
C PHE A 139 7.20 -7.13 29.60
N ARG A 140 8.31 -6.46 29.27
CA ARG A 140 9.51 -6.47 30.11
C ARG A 140 9.36 -5.59 31.34
N TYR A 141 8.51 -4.56 31.29
CA TYR A 141 8.26 -3.67 32.43
C TYR A 141 7.31 -4.28 33.46
N LEU A 142 6.28 -5.03 33.02
CA LEU A 142 5.33 -5.68 33.95
C LEU A 142 5.95 -6.83 34.75
N ASN A 143 6.89 -7.59 34.18
CA ASN A 143 7.56 -8.68 34.90
C ASN A 143 8.59 -8.19 35.92
N THR A 144 9.08 -6.95 35.81
CA THR A 144 9.99 -6.36 36.81
C THR A 144 9.22 -5.75 37.97
N LEU A 145 8.04 -5.15 37.73
CA LEU A 145 7.25 -4.50 38.79
C LEU A 145 6.39 -5.46 39.63
N CYS A 146 6.15 -6.69 39.18
CA CYS A 146 5.37 -7.66 39.96
C CYS A 146 6.19 -8.45 40.99
N LEU A 147 7.53 -8.38 40.95
CA LEU A 147 8.41 -9.06 41.91
C LEU A 147 8.82 -8.22 43.11
N ASP A 148 8.68 -6.90 43.07
CA ASP A 148 9.08 -6.01 44.18
C ASP A 148 7.95 -5.72 45.19
N PHE A 149 6.76 -6.31 45.03
CA PHE A 149 5.61 -6.13 45.94
C PHE A 149 5.25 -7.37 46.77
N LEU A 150 6.05 -8.44 46.70
CA LEU A 150 5.81 -9.71 47.39
C LEU A 150 6.97 -10.17 48.28
N TYR A 151 7.81 -9.24 48.75
CA TYR A 151 8.74 -9.47 49.86
C TYR A 151 8.80 -8.28 50.81
#